data_AF-Q2J7Z7-F1
#
_entry.id   AF-Q2J7Z7-F1
#
_cell.length_a   1.000
_cell.length_b   1.000
_cell.length_c   1.000
_cell.angle_alpha   90.00
_cell.angle_beta   90.00
_cell.angle_gamma   90.00
#
_symmetry.space_group_name_H-M   'P 1'
#
loop_
_entity.id
_entity.type
_entity.pdbx_description
1 polymer ?
#
loop_
_entity_poly.entity_id
_entity_poly.type
_entity_poly.pdbx_seq_one_letter_code
_entity_poly.pdbx_strand_id
1 'polypeptide(L)'
;MTIIAIAPHRTPVRTAVAMISILALTTVLIGVGLAGSAVAGACPTAGSSDVGKTGKIRKTEKTCPDGDDAPPFGFLDLADASPAGIRVAGWTIDPGDLTHPLAVTIILDDVATASVVADRSRPDVARAHPGAGPDHGFDTTVAAAPGTHTVCTAAVNIGPLGSFHRRSLGCATATVDAPAVDHTPLGYLDLATPNPWITAGWSSVRVAGWTYDPDDPADPLIVTVTLDATTATTATADTSRPDVARFYPDAGPDHGFETTVITSAVPHTVCAYATNAGPDGPIRHQLGCATVSWLP
;
A
#
# COMPACT_ATOMS: atom_id res chain seq x y z
N MET A 1 5.39 65.39 -15.21
CA MET A 1 3.97 65.12 -15.51
C MET A 1 3.92 64.44 -16.86
N THR A 2 4.04 63.12 -16.87
CA THR A 2 4.11 62.30 -18.08
C THR A 2 3.25 61.08 -17.80
N ILE A 3 2.12 60.98 -18.50
CA ILE A 3 1.18 59.88 -18.43
C ILE A 3 1.61 58.87 -19.48
N ILE A 4 1.92 57.64 -19.09
CA ILE A 4 2.06 56.50 -20.01
C ILE A 4 1.19 55.35 -19.51
N ALA A 5 0.45 54.79 -20.47
CA ALA A 5 -0.76 54.03 -20.32
C ALA A 5 -0.57 52.63 -19.72
N ILE A 6 -1.60 52.23 -18.99
CA ILE A 6 -1.81 50.90 -18.42
C ILE A 6 -2.31 49.97 -19.54
N ALA A 7 -1.61 48.86 -19.78
CA ALA A 7 -2.11 47.73 -20.56
C ALA A 7 -2.47 46.56 -19.61
N PRO A 8 -3.62 45.88 -19.77
CA PRO A 8 -4.03 44.81 -18.87
C PRO A 8 -3.36 43.48 -19.26
N HIS A 9 -2.67 42.88 -18.29
CA HIS A 9 -2.10 41.54 -18.42
C HIS A 9 -3.23 40.50 -18.34
N ARG A 10 -3.37 39.71 -19.41
CA ARG A 10 -4.37 38.64 -19.54
C ARG A 10 -3.99 37.47 -18.63
N THR A 11 -4.98 36.98 -17.88
CA THR A 11 -4.94 35.73 -17.10
C THR A 11 -4.91 34.50 -18.04
N PRO A 12 -4.19 33.42 -17.70
CA PRO A 12 -4.26 32.18 -18.47
C PRO A 12 -5.55 31.42 -18.15
N VAL A 13 -6.33 31.12 -19.18
CA VAL A 13 -7.47 30.21 -19.11
C VAL A 13 -6.93 28.79 -18.97
N ARG A 14 -7.27 28.11 -17.86
CA ARG A 14 -7.04 26.67 -17.70
C ARG A 14 -8.03 25.92 -18.60
N THR A 15 -7.53 25.23 -19.61
CA THR A 15 -8.30 24.32 -20.46
C THR A 15 -8.67 23.08 -19.64
N ALA A 16 -9.93 22.95 -19.23
CA ALA A 16 -10.47 21.71 -18.70
C ALA A 16 -10.82 20.78 -19.89
N VAL A 17 -10.09 19.69 -20.05
CA VAL A 17 -10.46 18.62 -20.99
C VAL A 17 -11.48 17.73 -20.30
N ALA A 18 -12.75 17.85 -20.69
CA ALA A 18 -13.80 16.92 -20.32
C ALA A 18 -13.65 15.64 -21.14
N MET A 19 -13.39 14.50 -20.50
CA MET A 19 -13.52 13.19 -21.12
C MET A 19 -15.01 12.86 -21.29
N ILE A 20 -15.47 12.83 -22.54
CA ILE A 20 -16.79 12.33 -22.95
C ILE A 20 -16.63 10.84 -23.26
N SER A 21 -17.11 9.97 -22.37
CA SER A 21 -17.25 8.54 -22.66
C SER A 21 -18.49 8.30 -23.50
N ILE A 22 -18.30 7.88 -24.76
CA ILE A 22 -19.36 7.48 -25.67
C ILE A 22 -19.73 6.02 -25.38
N LEU A 23 -20.97 5.81 -24.99
CA LEU A 23 -21.65 4.53 -24.87
C LEU A 23 -21.88 3.95 -26.28
N ALA A 24 -21.30 2.79 -26.61
CA ALA A 24 -21.67 2.05 -27.81
C ALA A 24 -22.59 0.88 -27.41
N LEU A 25 -23.88 1.06 -27.70
CA LEU A 25 -24.93 0.05 -27.62
C LEU A 25 -24.92 -0.72 -28.95
N THR A 26 -24.62 -2.02 -28.94
CA THR A 26 -24.91 -2.91 -30.07
C THR A 26 -25.85 -4.02 -29.63
N THR A 27 -27.13 -3.79 -29.91
CA THR A 27 -28.18 -4.79 -30.03
C THR A 27 -27.85 -5.75 -31.17
N VAL A 28 -27.84 -7.05 -30.90
CA VAL A 28 -28.16 -8.08 -31.89
C VAL A 28 -29.30 -8.91 -31.32
N LEU A 29 -30.43 -8.86 -32.01
CA LEU A 29 -31.63 -9.63 -31.76
C LEU A 29 -31.92 -10.47 -33.01
N ILE A 30 -32.62 -11.58 -32.79
CA ILE A 30 -33.19 -12.55 -33.74
C ILE A 30 -32.25 -13.76 -34.00
N GLY A 31 -32.62 -15.01 -33.72
CA GLY A 31 -33.90 -15.52 -33.23
C GLY A 31 -33.94 -17.04 -33.10
N VAL A 32 -34.92 -17.48 -32.29
CA VAL A 32 -35.77 -18.67 -32.40
C VAL A 32 -35.11 -20.02 -32.71
N GLY A 33 -35.25 -20.96 -31.77
CA GLY A 33 -35.47 -22.36 -32.13
C GLY A 33 -35.27 -23.39 -31.03
N LEU A 34 -36.40 -23.99 -30.62
CA LEU A 34 -36.58 -25.37 -30.16
C LEU A 34 -36.49 -25.68 -28.67
N ALA A 35 -37.63 -26.22 -28.20
CA ALA A 35 -37.87 -26.85 -26.93
C ALA A 35 -36.89 -28.00 -26.66
N GLY A 36 -36.45 -28.12 -25.41
CA GLY A 36 -35.84 -29.32 -24.85
C GLY A 36 -36.20 -29.38 -23.38
N SER A 37 -37.16 -30.25 -23.02
CA SER A 37 -37.37 -30.67 -21.64
C SER A 37 -36.04 -31.06 -21.03
N ALA A 38 -35.71 -30.52 -19.86
CA ALA A 38 -34.60 -31.00 -19.06
C ALA A 38 -34.89 -32.46 -18.68
N VAL A 39 -34.30 -33.38 -19.45
CA VAL A 39 -34.19 -34.78 -19.08
C VAL A 39 -33.25 -34.80 -17.87
N ALA A 40 -33.75 -35.27 -16.73
CA ALA A 40 -32.92 -35.61 -15.59
C ALA A 40 -31.76 -36.49 -16.10
N GLY A 41 -30.53 -36.02 -15.91
CA GLY A 41 -29.34 -36.72 -16.37
C GLY A 41 -29.34 -38.15 -15.86
N ALA A 42 -29.45 -39.11 -16.77
CA ALA A 42 -29.26 -40.52 -16.44
C ALA A 42 -27.81 -40.76 -16.04
N CYS A 43 -27.60 -41.41 -14.90
CA CYS A 43 -26.30 -41.88 -14.44
C CYS A 43 -25.69 -42.85 -15.48
N PRO A 44 -24.37 -42.79 -15.78
CA PRO A 44 -23.73 -43.86 -16.54
C PRO A 44 -23.82 -45.15 -15.73
N THR A 45 -24.50 -46.16 -16.28
CA THR A 45 -24.59 -47.49 -15.67
C THR A 45 -23.24 -48.18 -15.79
N ALA A 46 -22.45 -48.19 -14.72
CA ALA A 46 -21.41 -49.20 -14.56
C ALA A 46 -22.11 -50.54 -14.26
N GLY A 47 -22.19 -51.41 -15.27
CA GLY A 47 -22.69 -52.76 -15.10
C GLY A 47 -21.75 -53.56 -14.20
N SER A 48 -22.24 -53.94 -13.02
CA SER A 48 -21.69 -55.08 -12.29
C SER A 48 -22.83 -56.07 -12.06
N SER A 49 -22.71 -57.24 -12.69
CA SER A 49 -23.65 -58.35 -12.54
C SER A 49 -23.12 -59.30 -11.48
N ASP A 50 -23.59 -59.19 -10.24
CA ASP A 50 -23.35 -60.22 -9.23
C ASP A 50 -24.42 -61.31 -9.30
N VAL A 51 -24.01 -62.51 -9.71
CA VAL A 51 -24.86 -63.71 -9.73
C VAL A 51 -24.85 -64.36 -8.34
N GLY A 52 -25.89 -64.11 -7.55
CA GLY A 52 -26.20 -64.86 -6.33
C GLY A 52 -26.93 -66.18 -6.62
N LYS A 53 -26.54 -67.27 -5.95
CA LYS A 53 -26.94 -68.69 -6.15
C LYS A 53 -28.43 -69.06 -5.93
N THR A 54 -29.37 -68.12 -5.99
CA THR A 54 -30.81 -68.45 -6.02
C THR A 54 -31.47 -67.49 -7.00
N GLY A 55 -31.97 -68.00 -8.14
CA GLY A 55 -32.43 -67.22 -9.30
C GLY A 55 -33.64 -66.29 -9.06
N LYS A 56 -33.48 -65.27 -8.23
CA LYS A 56 -34.36 -64.10 -8.12
C LYS A 56 -33.49 -62.85 -8.11
N ILE A 57 -33.54 -62.08 -9.19
CA ILE A 57 -33.11 -60.69 -9.24
C ILE A 57 -33.96 -59.90 -8.24
N ARG A 58 -33.41 -59.58 -7.07
CA ARG A 58 -33.92 -58.44 -6.29
C ARG A 58 -33.37 -57.20 -6.97
N LYS A 59 -34.25 -56.31 -7.39
CA LYS A 59 -33.88 -54.93 -7.72
C LYS A 59 -33.49 -54.27 -6.39
N THR A 60 -32.24 -54.43 -5.95
CA THR A 60 -31.65 -53.45 -5.05
C THR A 60 -31.50 -52.20 -5.90
N GLU A 61 -32.48 -51.31 -5.83
CA GLU A 61 -32.21 -49.91 -6.08
C GLU A 61 -31.09 -49.54 -5.13
N LYS A 62 -29.87 -49.48 -5.66
CA LYS A 62 -28.81 -48.70 -5.03
C LYS A 62 -29.31 -47.26 -5.16
N THR A 63 -30.09 -46.83 -4.17
CA THR A 63 -30.32 -45.41 -3.96
C THR A 63 -28.92 -44.82 -3.86
N CYS A 64 -28.59 -43.90 -4.76
CA CYS A 64 -27.50 -42.98 -4.48
C CYS A 64 -27.81 -42.40 -3.09
N PRO A 65 -26.82 -42.26 -2.18
CA PRO A 65 -27.03 -41.43 -1.01
C PRO A 65 -27.59 -40.11 -1.51
N ASP A 66 -28.69 -39.69 -0.90
CA ASP A 66 -29.38 -38.44 -1.22
C ASP A 66 -28.38 -37.26 -1.25
N GLY A 67 -28.70 -36.22 -2.01
CA GLY A 67 -27.78 -35.13 -2.39
C GLY A 67 -27.29 -34.19 -1.27
N ASP A 68 -26.99 -34.71 -0.08
CA ASP A 68 -26.71 -33.97 1.16
C ASP A 68 -25.21 -33.84 1.50
N ASP A 69 -24.30 -34.12 0.55
CA ASP A 69 -22.83 -34.08 0.79
C ASP A 69 -22.06 -33.28 -0.27
N ALA A 70 -22.74 -32.37 -0.98
CA ALA A 70 -22.04 -31.47 -1.90
C ALA A 70 -21.18 -30.47 -1.10
N PRO A 71 -19.88 -30.32 -1.41
CA PRO A 71 -19.00 -29.45 -0.63
C PRO A 71 -19.43 -27.98 -0.75
N PRO A 72 -19.18 -27.16 0.29
CA PRO A 72 -19.35 -25.73 0.20
C PRO A 72 -18.62 -25.13 -0.99
N PHE A 73 -19.23 -24.12 -1.59
CA PHE A 73 -18.68 -23.35 -2.69
C PHE A 73 -18.77 -21.85 -2.38
N GLY A 74 -18.04 -21.04 -3.14
CA GLY A 74 -17.97 -19.60 -2.92
C GLY A 74 -16.68 -19.03 -3.48
N PHE A 75 -16.45 -17.74 -3.22
CA PHE A 75 -15.29 -17.02 -3.72
C PHE A 75 -14.75 -16.04 -2.68
N LEU A 76 -13.43 -15.90 -2.68
CA LEU A 76 -12.74 -14.71 -2.21
C LEU A 76 -12.92 -13.61 -3.25
N ASP A 77 -13.68 -12.57 -2.91
CA ASP A 77 -13.92 -11.44 -3.82
C ASP A 77 -12.84 -10.36 -3.68
N LEU A 78 -12.27 -10.20 -2.48
CA LEU A 78 -11.39 -9.08 -2.14
C LEU A 78 -10.30 -9.47 -1.13
N ALA A 79 -9.07 -9.04 -1.39
CA ALA A 79 -7.99 -8.95 -0.41
C ALA A 79 -7.22 -7.64 -0.64
N ASP A 80 -7.66 -6.58 0.02
CA ASP A 80 -7.13 -5.22 -0.15
C ASP A 80 -6.39 -4.75 1.08
N ALA A 81 -5.22 -4.15 0.89
CA ALA A 81 -4.50 -3.52 1.98
C ALA A 81 -5.24 -2.29 2.52
N SER A 82 -5.07 -2.06 3.82
CA SER A 82 -5.60 -0.94 4.57
C SER A 82 -4.58 -0.53 5.65
N PRO A 83 -4.69 0.68 6.23
CA PRO A 83 -3.82 1.08 7.34
C PRO A 83 -3.90 0.17 8.57
N ALA A 84 -4.94 -0.64 8.72
CA ALA A 84 -5.14 -1.57 9.83
C ALA A 84 -4.73 -3.02 9.51
N GLY A 85 -4.22 -3.30 8.31
CA GLY A 85 -3.93 -4.65 7.79
C GLY A 85 -4.66 -4.93 6.48
N ILE A 86 -5.09 -6.17 6.23
CA ILE A 86 -5.73 -6.57 4.96
C ILE A 86 -7.22 -6.79 5.18
N ARG A 87 -8.06 -6.09 4.42
CA ARG A 87 -9.50 -6.33 4.36
C ARG A 87 -9.76 -7.50 3.41
N VAL A 88 -10.49 -8.49 3.91
CA VAL A 88 -10.78 -9.76 3.25
C VAL A 88 -12.29 -9.94 3.18
N ALA A 89 -12.84 -10.04 1.97
CA ALA A 89 -14.27 -10.17 1.76
C ALA A 89 -14.63 -11.17 0.66
N GLY A 90 -15.81 -11.77 0.78
CA GLY A 90 -16.29 -12.78 -0.16
C GLY A 90 -17.62 -13.37 0.27
N TRP A 91 -17.90 -14.59 -0.18
CA TRP A 91 -19.11 -15.33 0.19
C TRP A 91 -18.90 -16.84 0.09
N THR A 92 -19.76 -17.60 0.77
CA THR A 92 -19.81 -19.07 0.63
C THR A 92 -21.19 -19.61 0.95
N ILE A 93 -21.59 -20.68 0.27
CA ILE A 93 -22.86 -21.38 0.46
C ILE A 93 -22.58 -22.87 0.66
N ASP A 94 -23.30 -23.48 1.61
CA ASP A 94 -23.42 -24.92 1.75
C ASP A 94 -24.64 -25.41 0.94
N PRO A 95 -24.46 -26.21 -0.13
CA PRO A 95 -25.60 -26.77 -0.86
C PRO A 95 -26.48 -27.73 -0.02
N GLY A 96 -25.90 -28.36 1.01
CA GLY A 96 -26.62 -29.24 1.93
C GLY A 96 -27.38 -28.47 3.02
N ASP A 97 -27.05 -27.20 3.24
CA ASP A 97 -27.71 -26.34 4.21
C ASP A 97 -27.76 -24.87 3.76
N LEU A 98 -28.66 -24.59 2.82
CA LEU A 98 -28.79 -23.29 2.17
C LEU A 98 -29.13 -22.13 3.12
N THR A 99 -29.60 -22.41 4.34
CA THR A 99 -30.06 -21.36 5.28
C THR A 99 -29.05 -21.00 6.36
N HIS A 100 -27.98 -21.80 6.53
CA HIS A 100 -27.00 -21.57 7.59
C HIS A 100 -25.70 -20.96 7.02
N PRO A 101 -25.25 -19.81 7.54
CA PRO A 101 -23.97 -19.24 7.15
C PRO A 101 -22.80 -20.08 7.70
N LEU A 102 -21.80 -20.32 6.86
CA LEU A 102 -20.62 -21.11 7.26
C LEU A 102 -19.55 -20.26 7.94
N ALA A 103 -18.72 -20.92 8.75
CA ALA A 103 -17.46 -20.34 9.19
C ALA A 103 -16.42 -20.36 8.05
N VAL A 104 -15.72 -19.26 7.87
CA VAL A 104 -14.61 -19.10 6.92
C VAL A 104 -13.33 -18.90 7.71
N THR A 105 -12.31 -19.72 7.42
CA THR A 105 -10.95 -19.51 7.93
C THR A 105 -10.21 -18.57 6.99
N ILE A 106 -9.58 -17.53 7.55
CA ILE A 106 -8.62 -16.68 6.86
C ILE A 106 -7.21 -17.18 7.17
N ILE A 107 -6.43 -17.45 6.13
CA ILE A 107 -5.06 -17.95 6.19
C ILE A 107 -4.17 -16.87 5.60
N LEU A 108 -3.29 -16.32 6.41
CA LEU A 108 -2.32 -15.28 6.04
C LEU A 108 -0.93 -15.93 6.05
N ASP A 109 -0.25 -15.93 4.91
CA ASP A 109 1.07 -16.54 4.73
C ASP A 109 1.16 -17.96 5.31
N ASP A 110 0.23 -18.82 4.88
CA ASP A 110 0.08 -20.22 5.31
C ASP A 110 -0.29 -20.42 6.80
N VAL A 111 -0.56 -19.34 7.54
CA VAL A 111 -0.97 -19.38 8.95
C VAL A 111 -2.46 -19.03 9.09
N ALA A 112 -3.24 -19.94 9.65
CA ALA A 112 -4.64 -19.66 10.01
C ALA A 112 -4.72 -18.56 11.09
N THR A 113 -5.13 -17.36 10.67
CA THR A 113 -5.02 -16.13 11.46
C THR A 113 -6.36 -15.68 12.02
N ALA A 114 -7.47 -15.98 11.34
CA ALA A 114 -8.81 -15.63 11.80
C ALA A 114 -9.86 -16.65 11.35
N SER A 115 -11.01 -16.66 12.02
CA SER A 115 -12.22 -17.32 11.55
C SER A 115 -13.41 -16.38 11.70
N VAL A 116 -14.20 -16.24 10.64
CA VAL A 116 -15.35 -15.33 10.55
C VAL A 116 -16.58 -16.10 10.07
N VAL A 117 -17.77 -15.76 10.58
CA VAL A 117 -19.03 -16.32 10.08
C VAL A 117 -19.45 -15.54 8.84
N ALA A 118 -19.84 -16.23 7.78
CA ALA A 118 -20.31 -15.61 6.54
C ALA A 118 -21.76 -15.14 6.63
N ASP A 119 -22.09 -14.30 7.62
CA ASP A 119 -23.44 -13.83 7.93
C ASP A 119 -23.81 -12.45 7.33
N ARG A 120 -22.97 -11.92 6.44
CA ARG A 120 -23.17 -10.59 5.84
C ARG A 120 -24.09 -10.68 4.63
N SER A 121 -25.03 -9.75 4.55
CA SER A 121 -25.97 -9.65 3.43
C SER A 121 -25.28 -9.41 2.09
N ARG A 122 -25.55 -10.28 1.12
CA ARG A 122 -25.12 -10.25 -0.29
C ARG A 122 -26.33 -10.45 -1.22
N PRO A 123 -27.10 -9.39 -1.51
CA PRO A 123 -28.28 -9.48 -2.37
C PRO A 123 -27.95 -9.91 -3.81
N ASP A 124 -26.73 -9.66 -4.27
CA ASP A 124 -26.19 -10.16 -5.53
C ASP A 124 -26.04 -11.68 -5.54
N VAL A 125 -25.52 -12.26 -4.46
CA VAL A 125 -25.43 -13.72 -4.27
C VAL A 125 -26.83 -14.32 -4.18
N ALA A 126 -27.75 -13.71 -3.42
CA ALA A 126 -29.15 -14.15 -3.35
C ALA A 126 -29.84 -14.14 -4.72
N ARG A 127 -29.55 -13.17 -5.58
CA ARG A 127 -30.11 -13.12 -6.94
C ARG A 127 -29.60 -14.26 -7.83
N ALA A 128 -28.33 -14.66 -7.66
CA ALA A 128 -27.74 -15.78 -8.39
C ALA A 128 -28.13 -17.14 -7.78
N HIS A 129 -28.35 -17.19 -6.47
CA HIS A 129 -28.70 -18.38 -5.69
C HIS A 129 -29.95 -18.12 -4.81
N PRO A 130 -31.16 -18.04 -5.41
CA PRO A 130 -32.38 -17.63 -4.69
C PRO A 130 -32.75 -18.51 -3.50
N GLY A 131 -32.37 -19.79 -3.51
CA GLY A 131 -32.66 -20.72 -2.42
C GLY A 131 -31.82 -20.49 -1.15
N ALA A 132 -30.69 -19.79 -1.25
CA ALA A 132 -29.78 -19.55 -0.12
C ALA A 132 -30.11 -18.27 0.66
N GLY A 133 -30.76 -17.29 0.02
CA GLY A 133 -30.94 -15.97 0.62
C GLY A 133 -29.64 -15.14 0.63
N PRO A 134 -29.65 -13.95 1.26
CA PRO A 134 -28.54 -13.01 1.17
C PRO A 134 -27.45 -13.22 2.21
N ASP A 135 -27.70 -13.89 3.32
CA ASP A 135 -26.84 -13.85 4.51
C ASP A 135 -25.70 -14.88 4.45
N HIS A 136 -24.89 -14.80 3.39
CA HIS A 136 -23.81 -15.74 3.04
C HIS A 136 -22.46 -15.07 2.73
N GLY A 137 -22.33 -13.78 3.03
CA GLY A 137 -21.12 -12.99 2.81
C GLY A 137 -20.21 -12.92 4.04
N PHE A 138 -18.91 -12.79 3.83
CA PHE A 138 -17.96 -12.43 4.88
C PHE A 138 -17.20 -11.15 4.52
N ASP A 139 -16.84 -10.37 5.54
CA ASP A 139 -16.04 -9.15 5.42
C ASP A 139 -15.34 -8.90 6.76
N THR A 140 -14.01 -8.98 6.77
CA THR A 140 -13.20 -8.80 7.97
C THR A 140 -11.87 -8.14 7.63
N THR A 141 -11.20 -7.55 8.62
CA THR A 141 -9.82 -7.09 8.48
C THR A 141 -8.91 -7.96 9.34
N VAL A 142 -7.79 -8.42 8.77
CA VAL A 142 -6.73 -9.13 9.49
C VAL A 142 -5.50 -8.23 9.60
N ALA A 143 -4.93 -8.12 10.80
CA ALA A 143 -3.70 -7.37 10.98
C ALA A 143 -2.56 -8.04 10.21
N ALA A 144 -1.79 -7.23 9.48
CA ALA A 144 -0.62 -7.67 8.74
C ALA A 144 0.44 -6.56 8.80
N ALA A 145 1.72 -6.95 8.87
CA ALA A 145 2.84 -6.01 8.86
C ALA A 145 2.99 -5.38 7.46
N PRO A 146 3.80 -4.31 7.31
CA PRO A 146 4.21 -3.87 5.99
C PRO A 146 4.88 -4.99 5.20
N GLY A 147 4.51 -5.15 3.93
CA GLY A 147 5.01 -6.18 3.04
C GLY A 147 3.96 -6.79 2.13
N THR A 148 4.41 -7.71 1.28
CA THR A 148 3.52 -8.50 0.40
C THR A 148 3.11 -9.77 1.10
N HIS A 149 1.80 -9.99 1.19
CA HIS A 149 1.19 -11.12 1.87
C HIS A 149 0.32 -11.95 0.93
N THR A 150 0.26 -13.26 1.18
CA THR A 150 -0.72 -14.15 0.54
C THR A 150 -1.88 -14.41 1.49
N VAL A 151 -3.09 -14.07 1.06
CA VAL A 151 -4.33 -14.32 1.79
C VAL A 151 -5.11 -15.40 1.10
N CYS A 152 -5.35 -16.51 1.80
CA CYS A 152 -6.24 -17.59 1.36
C CYS A 152 -7.46 -17.67 2.27
N THR A 153 -8.60 -18.09 1.72
CA THR A 153 -9.82 -18.31 2.50
C THR A 153 -10.35 -19.72 2.29
N ALA A 154 -10.92 -20.30 3.35
CA ALA A 154 -11.52 -21.63 3.27
C ALA A 154 -12.81 -21.73 4.10
N ALA A 155 -13.90 -22.16 3.47
CA ALA A 155 -15.14 -22.49 4.16
C ALA A 155 -14.99 -23.80 4.94
N VAL A 156 -15.54 -23.83 6.15
CA VAL A 156 -15.61 -25.02 7.00
C VAL A 156 -16.99 -25.63 6.85
N ASN A 157 -17.08 -26.78 6.18
CA ASN A 157 -18.34 -27.51 6.00
C ASN A 157 -18.88 -28.06 7.33
N ILE A 158 -20.19 -28.10 7.48
CA ILE A 158 -20.88 -28.78 8.58
C ILE A 158 -21.61 -30.00 8.01
N GLY A 159 -20.90 -31.13 7.89
CA GLY A 159 -21.50 -32.38 7.39
C GLY A 159 -22.23 -33.18 8.47
N PRO A 160 -23.10 -34.13 8.08
CA PRO A 160 -23.68 -35.11 9.00
C PRO A 160 -22.57 -35.79 9.81
N LEU A 161 -22.77 -35.92 11.12
CA LEU A 161 -21.83 -36.54 12.08
C LEU A 161 -20.55 -35.73 12.41
N GLY A 162 -20.50 -34.42 12.11
CA GLY A 162 -19.39 -33.56 12.58
C GLY A 162 -18.10 -33.69 11.75
N SER A 163 -18.21 -34.09 10.49
CA SER A 163 -17.09 -34.17 9.56
C SER A 163 -16.74 -32.78 9.02
N PHE A 164 -15.82 -32.07 9.68
CA PHE A 164 -15.36 -30.74 9.25
C PHE A 164 -14.41 -30.83 8.05
N HIS A 165 -14.91 -30.54 6.86
CA HIS A 165 -14.07 -30.42 5.67
C HIS A 165 -13.82 -28.95 5.35
N ARG A 166 -12.56 -28.58 5.11
CA ARG A 166 -12.20 -27.24 4.64
C ARG A 166 -12.19 -27.20 3.12
N ARG A 167 -12.89 -26.24 2.52
CA ARG A 167 -12.91 -26.00 1.09
C ARG A 167 -12.32 -24.65 0.79
N SER A 168 -11.27 -24.60 -0.02
CA SER A 168 -10.68 -23.34 -0.45
C SER A 168 -11.69 -22.54 -1.27
N LEU A 169 -11.82 -21.24 -0.95
CA LEU A 169 -12.60 -20.26 -1.69
C LEU A 169 -11.70 -19.36 -2.56
N GLY A 170 -10.39 -19.59 -2.55
CA GLY A 170 -9.41 -18.85 -3.32
C GLY A 170 -8.32 -18.19 -2.47
N CYS A 171 -7.30 -17.71 -3.17
CA CYS A 171 -6.20 -16.94 -2.60
C CYS A 171 -5.96 -15.67 -3.43
N ALA A 172 -5.48 -14.62 -2.79
CA ALA A 172 -5.07 -13.37 -3.41
C ALA A 172 -3.85 -12.80 -2.70
N THR A 173 -3.08 -11.99 -3.42
CA THR A 173 -1.93 -11.26 -2.86
C THR A 173 -2.34 -9.83 -2.52
N ALA A 174 -1.95 -9.35 -1.36
CA ALA A 174 -2.13 -7.96 -0.94
C ALA A 174 -0.80 -7.39 -0.46
N THR A 175 -0.50 -6.14 -0.82
CA THR A 175 0.71 -5.43 -0.36
C THR A 175 0.30 -4.35 0.63
N VAL A 176 0.71 -4.52 1.90
CA VAL A 176 0.52 -3.51 2.94
C VAL A 176 1.71 -2.56 2.91
N ASP A 177 1.44 -1.29 2.65
CA ASP A 177 2.49 -0.27 2.63
C ASP A 177 3.08 -0.05 4.02
N ALA A 178 4.39 0.22 4.06
CA ALA A 178 5.00 0.75 5.27
C ALA A 178 4.42 2.15 5.57
N PRO A 179 4.30 2.54 6.84
CA PRO A 179 4.06 3.93 7.17
C PRO A 179 5.10 4.80 6.47
N ALA A 180 4.69 5.89 5.84
CA ALA A 180 5.64 6.86 5.30
C ALA A 180 6.49 7.40 6.44
N VAL A 181 7.80 7.15 6.40
CA VAL A 181 8.78 7.77 7.29
C VAL A 181 9.34 8.98 6.55
N ASP A 182 9.48 10.11 7.24
CA ASP A 182 10.14 11.28 6.64
C ASP A 182 11.65 11.03 6.61
N HIS A 183 12.15 10.72 5.42
CA HIS A 183 13.57 10.45 5.12
C HIS A 183 14.38 11.74 4.88
N THR A 184 13.84 12.91 5.25
CA THR A 184 14.53 14.19 5.05
C THR A 184 15.59 14.42 6.13
N PRO A 185 16.85 14.74 5.77
CA PRO A 185 17.85 15.15 6.74
C PRO A 185 17.39 16.33 7.58
N LEU A 186 17.62 16.27 8.88
CA LEU A 186 17.35 17.38 9.79
C LEU A 186 18.62 18.22 9.93
N GLY A 187 18.45 19.51 10.24
CA GLY A 187 19.59 20.37 10.51
C GLY A 187 19.26 21.85 10.44
N TYR A 188 20.29 22.66 10.70
CA TYR A 188 20.16 24.11 10.70
C TYR A 188 21.49 24.79 10.37
N LEU A 189 21.42 25.89 9.61
CA LEU A 189 22.52 26.84 9.49
C LEU A 189 22.53 27.77 10.70
N ASP A 190 23.35 27.46 11.71
CA ASP A 190 23.43 28.27 12.93
C ASP A 190 23.97 29.67 12.66
N LEU A 191 24.98 29.78 11.79
CA LEU A 191 25.56 31.05 11.41
C LEU A 191 26.24 31.03 10.04
N ALA A 192 26.15 32.17 9.36
CA ALA A 192 27.12 32.59 8.37
C ALA A 192 27.51 34.03 8.69
N THR A 193 28.74 34.24 9.14
CA THR A 193 29.21 35.56 9.62
C THR A 193 30.54 35.92 9.01
N PRO A 194 30.76 37.19 8.62
CA PRO A 194 32.08 37.68 8.24
C PRO A 194 33.14 37.33 9.29
N ASN A 195 34.27 36.78 8.85
CA ASN A 195 35.44 36.63 9.69
C ASN A 195 36.15 38.00 9.79
N PRO A 196 36.44 38.50 11.01
CA PRO A 196 37.12 39.78 11.19
C PRO A 196 38.57 39.80 10.69
N TRP A 197 39.20 38.63 10.44
CA TRP A 197 40.60 38.55 10.03
C TRP A 197 40.74 38.49 8.50
N ILE A 198 41.28 39.56 7.91
CA ILE A 198 41.64 39.62 6.49
C ILE A 198 42.95 38.86 6.28
N THR A 199 42.90 37.76 5.52
CA THR A 199 44.12 37.07 5.09
C THR A 199 44.41 37.45 3.63
N ALA A 200 45.56 38.08 3.39
CA ALA A 200 46.07 38.37 2.05
C ALA A 200 45.13 39.17 1.12
N GLY A 201 44.34 40.11 1.67
CA GLY A 201 43.47 41.01 0.88
C GLY A 201 42.11 40.42 0.49
N TRP A 202 41.79 39.20 0.93
CA TRP A 202 40.48 38.59 0.77
C TRP A 202 39.70 38.63 2.09
N SER A 203 38.38 38.75 1.98
CA SER A 203 37.47 38.54 3.12
C SER A 203 37.09 37.07 3.20
N SER A 204 36.58 36.65 4.34
CA SER A 204 36.02 35.31 4.47
C SER A 204 34.77 35.30 5.34
N VAL A 205 33.95 34.27 5.16
CA VAL A 205 32.73 34.02 5.93
C VAL A 205 32.93 32.70 6.66
N ARG A 206 32.78 32.72 7.97
CA ARG A 206 32.67 31.49 8.78
C ARG A 206 31.24 31.00 8.66
N VAL A 207 31.08 29.73 8.31
CA VAL A 207 29.79 29.06 8.14
C VAL A 207 29.78 27.86 9.07
N ALA A 208 28.80 27.78 9.95
CA ALA A 208 28.68 26.66 10.88
C ALA A 208 27.23 26.30 11.13
N GLY A 209 27.00 25.03 11.46
CA GLY A 209 25.68 24.49 11.75
C GLY A 209 25.75 23.04 12.18
N TRP A 210 24.65 22.33 12.00
CA TRP A 210 24.55 20.88 12.22
C TRP A 210 23.58 20.26 11.23
N THR A 211 23.75 18.96 10.97
CA THR A 211 22.79 18.16 10.23
C THR A 211 23.01 16.66 10.50
N TYR A 212 21.94 15.88 10.49
CA TYR A 212 22.01 14.41 10.53
C TYR A 212 20.87 13.78 9.72
N ASP A 213 21.07 12.54 9.31
CA ASP A 213 20.09 11.72 8.61
C ASP A 213 19.41 10.77 9.61
N PRO A 214 18.08 10.85 9.83
CA PRO A 214 17.38 9.88 10.67
C PRO A 214 17.47 8.43 10.19
N ASP A 215 17.71 8.20 8.89
CA ASP A 215 17.85 6.86 8.33
C ASP A 215 19.24 6.26 8.59
N ASP A 216 20.25 7.11 8.77
CA ASP A 216 21.62 6.73 9.08
C ASP A 216 22.23 7.66 10.15
N PRO A 217 21.75 7.56 11.39
CA PRO A 217 22.06 8.55 12.42
C PRO A 217 23.49 8.48 12.93
N ALA A 218 24.28 7.46 12.56
CA ALA A 218 25.67 7.35 12.95
C ALA A 218 26.63 8.03 11.97
N ASP A 219 26.24 8.17 10.70
CA ASP A 219 27.11 8.64 9.64
C ASP A 219 26.95 10.16 9.41
N PRO A 220 28.04 10.94 9.42
CA PRO A 220 27.97 12.37 9.20
C PRO A 220 27.71 12.70 7.72
N LEU A 221 26.78 13.63 7.48
CA LEU A 221 26.43 14.06 6.12
C LEU A 221 27.45 15.03 5.52
N ILE A 222 27.50 15.06 4.18
CA ILE A 222 28.20 16.10 3.43
C ILE A 222 27.30 17.32 3.25
N VAL A 223 27.77 18.45 3.78
CA VAL A 223 27.16 19.77 3.63
C VAL A 223 27.81 20.50 2.47
N THR A 224 27.00 20.93 1.51
CA THR A 224 27.43 21.85 0.46
C THR A 224 27.08 23.27 0.84
N VAL A 225 28.07 24.15 0.82
CA VAL A 225 27.89 25.57 1.07
C VAL A 225 27.95 26.32 -0.25
N THR A 226 26.93 27.11 -0.55
CA THR A 226 26.89 27.96 -1.72
C THR A 226 27.13 29.43 -1.35
N LEU A 227 27.79 30.14 -2.25
CA LEU A 227 27.91 31.59 -2.28
C LEU A 227 27.20 32.07 -3.54
N ASP A 228 26.17 32.89 -3.39
CA ASP A 228 25.35 33.42 -4.49
C ASP A 228 24.88 32.30 -5.44
N ALA A 229 24.29 31.25 -4.84
CA ALA A 229 23.78 30.04 -5.51
C ALA A 229 24.84 29.15 -6.20
N THR A 230 26.12 29.50 -6.14
CA THR A 230 27.22 28.68 -6.68
C THR A 230 27.91 27.93 -5.55
N THR A 231 28.19 26.64 -5.72
CA THR A 231 28.95 25.86 -4.74
C THR A 231 30.32 26.51 -4.49
N ALA A 232 30.54 26.96 -3.26
CA ALA A 232 31.79 27.56 -2.84
C ALA A 232 32.71 26.53 -2.17
N THR A 233 32.15 25.65 -1.35
CA THR A 233 32.88 24.60 -0.64
C THR A 233 31.95 23.50 -0.16
N THR A 234 32.53 22.43 0.37
CA THR A 234 31.83 21.35 1.08
C THR A 234 32.46 21.13 2.45
N ALA A 235 31.69 20.65 3.40
CA ALA A 235 32.14 20.24 4.73
C ALA A 235 31.49 18.92 5.12
N THR A 236 32.23 18.07 5.83
CA THR A 236 31.63 16.92 6.53
C THR A 236 31.06 17.42 7.85
N ALA A 237 29.86 16.97 8.21
CA ALA A 237 29.24 17.30 9.48
C ALA A 237 29.72 16.36 10.60
N ASP A 238 31.03 16.34 10.88
CA ASP A 238 31.70 15.42 11.83
C ASP A 238 32.23 16.12 13.11
N THR A 239 31.81 17.37 13.34
CA THR A 239 32.25 18.19 14.48
C THR A 239 31.32 18.02 15.68
N SER A 240 31.87 18.01 16.90
CA SER A 240 31.09 17.77 18.11
C SER A 240 30.07 18.89 18.44
N ARG A 241 28.83 18.47 18.69
CA ARG A 241 27.61 19.23 19.03
C ARG A 241 26.80 18.50 20.10
N PRO A 242 27.31 18.40 21.34
CA PRO A 242 26.61 17.73 22.43
C PRO A 242 25.28 18.41 22.81
N ASP A 243 25.10 19.69 22.45
CA ASP A 243 23.83 20.40 22.57
C ASP A 243 22.76 19.84 21.63
N VAL A 244 23.13 19.46 20.40
CA VAL A 244 22.24 18.81 19.43
C VAL A 244 21.91 17.39 19.89
N ALA A 245 22.92 16.62 20.32
CA ALA A 245 22.74 15.25 20.83
C ALA A 245 21.76 15.16 22.01
N ARG A 246 21.59 16.24 22.78
CA ARG A 246 20.61 16.29 23.88
C ARG A 246 19.17 16.21 23.39
N PHE A 247 18.88 16.75 22.21
CA PHE A 247 17.55 16.74 21.59
C PHE A 247 17.39 15.62 20.56
N TYR A 248 18.50 15.19 19.96
CA TYR A 248 18.57 14.10 18.98
C TYR A 248 19.58 13.04 19.46
N PRO A 249 19.22 12.20 20.46
CA PRO A 249 20.17 11.27 21.06
C PRO A 249 20.69 10.21 20.09
N ASP A 250 19.86 9.78 19.14
CA ASP A 250 20.22 8.75 18.16
C ASP A 250 21.34 9.19 17.22
N ALA A 251 21.43 10.50 16.93
CA ALA A 251 22.52 11.08 16.15
C ALA A 251 23.85 11.04 16.92
N GLY A 252 23.82 11.18 18.24
CA GLY A 252 25.03 11.44 19.01
C GLY A 252 25.64 12.83 18.72
N PRO A 253 26.85 13.12 19.22
CA PRO A 253 27.37 14.47 19.23
C PRO A 253 28.03 14.90 17.91
N ASP A 254 28.48 13.99 17.05
CA ASP A 254 29.44 14.34 16.00
C ASP A 254 28.75 14.68 14.67
N HIS A 255 27.78 15.61 14.73
CA HIS A 255 26.92 16.05 13.60
C HIS A 255 26.97 17.55 13.29
N GLY A 256 27.96 18.26 13.81
CA GLY A 256 28.24 19.65 13.50
C GLY A 256 29.09 19.82 12.25
N PHE A 257 28.90 20.90 11.50
CA PHE A 257 29.81 21.28 10.44
C PHE A 257 30.35 22.70 10.67
N GLU A 258 31.58 22.92 10.24
CA GLU A 258 32.19 24.24 10.20
C GLU A 258 33.12 24.37 8.99
N THR A 259 33.00 25.47 8.26
CA THR A 259 33.89 25.77 7.13
C THR A 259 34.04 27.26 6.91
N THR A 260 34.98 27.63 6.05
CA THR A 260 35.25 29.02 5.69
C THR A 260 35.10 29.20 4.19
N VAL A 261 34.34 30.22 3.79
CA VAL A 261 34.19 30.64 2.39
C VAL A 261 35.02 31.90 2.16
N ILE A 262 36.00 31.85 1.26
CA ILE A 262 36.77 33.03 0.85
C ILE A 262 35.93 33.83 -0.15
N THR A 263 35.84 35.14 0.03
CA THR A 263 35.04 36.02 -0.82
C THR A 263 35.50 37.49 -0.78
N SER A 264 34.88 38.34 -1.58
CA SER A 264 35.01 39.79 -1.53
C SER A 264 34.21 40.41 -0.37
N ALA A 265 34.62 41.60 0.07
CA ALA A 265 33.94 42.37 1.13
C ALA A 265 32.67 43.10 0.62
N VAL A 266 31.86 42.44 -0.21
CA VAL A 266 30.57 42.97 -0.70
C VAL A 266 29.43 42.09 -0.19
N PRO A 267 28.18 42.54 -0.17
CA PRO A 267 27.08 41.69 0.26
C PRO A 267 26.98 40.40 -0.57
N HIS A 268 26.87 39.26 0.12
CA HIS A 268 26.69 37.93 -0.49
C HIS A 268 25.58 37.16 0.21
N THR A 269 24.97 36.20 -0.49
CA THR A 269 24.07 35.21 0.10
C THR A 269 24.80 33.89 0.27
N VAL A 270 24.82 33.37 1.49
CA VAL A 270 25.40 32.06 1.82
C VAL A 270 24.29 31.10 2.21
N CYS A 271 24.23 29.94 1.57
CA CYS A 271 23.28 28.89 1.90
C CYS A 271 24.01 27.57 2.18
N ALA A 272 23.45 26.74 3.06
CA ALA A 272 23.95 25.41 3.36
C ALA A 272 22.91 24.34 2.99
N TYR A 273 23.37 23.26 2.37
CA TYR A 273 22.53 22.14 1.95
C TYR A 273 23.14 20.82 2.43
N ALA A 274 22.37 20.03 3.17
CA ALA A 274 22.70 18.64 3.44
C ALA A 274 22.38 17.80 2.20
N THR A 275 23.23 16.82 1.90
CA THR A 275 22.95 15.83 0.84
C THR A 275 22.49 14.56 1.51
N ASN A 276 21.21 14.21 1.32
CA ASN A 276 20.65 12.96 1.83
C ASN A 276 21.40 11.76 1.25
N ALA A 277 21.73 10.77 2.07
CA ALA A 277 22.32 9.50 1.63
C ALA A 277 21.31 8.34 1.64
N GLY A 278 20.08 8.59 2.12
CA GLY A 278 19.02 7.61 2.32
C GLY A 278 18.37 7.02 1.06
N PRO A 279 17.33 6.17 1.25
CA PRO A 279 16.72 5.33 0.22
C PRO A 279 16.07 6.10 -0.95
N ASP A 280 15.75 7.37 -0.76
CA ASP A 280 15.21 8.25 -1.80
C ASP A 280 16.28 8.82 -2.77
N GLY A 281 17.56 8.48 -2.55
CA GLY A 281 18.70 8.97 -3.33
C GLY A 281 19.20 10.35 -2.89
N PRO A 282 20.19 10.94 -3.60
CA PRO A 282 20.82 12.19 -3.19
C PRO A 282 19.88 13.39 -3.38
N ILE A 283 19.07 13.67 -2.36
CA ILE A 283 18.23 14.87 -2.27
C ILE A 283 18.99 15.95 -1.50
N ARG A 284 19.08 17.16 -2.06
CA ARG A 284 19.64 18.32 -1.35
C ARG A 284 18.57 18.94 -0.46
N HIS A 285 18.74 18.85 0.85
CA HIS A 285 17.90 19.54 1.83
C HIS A 285 18.54 20.86 2.27
N GLN A 286 17.81 21.97 2.22
CA GLN A 286 18.34 23.28 2.59
C GLN A 286 18.29 23.50 4.10
N LEU A 287 19.45 23.63 4.73
CA LEU A 287 19.61 23.87 6.17
C LEU A 287 19.36 25.33 6.56
N GLY A 288 19.54 26.24 5.61
CA GLY A 288 19.29 27.68 5.79
C GLY A 288 20.08 28.54 4.81
N CYS A 289 19.74 29.83 4.80
CA CYS A 289 20.49 30.86 4.08
C CYS A 289 20.63 32.10 4.96
N ALA A 290 21.74 32.82 4.79
CA ALA A 290 22.00 34.10 5.43
C ALA A 290 22.67 35.06 4.45
N THR A 291 22.28 36.33 4.53
CA THR A 291 22.98 37.41 3.83
C THR A 291 24.10 37.92 4.72
N VAL A 292 25.30 37.97 4.18
CA VAL A 292 26.48 38.50 4.86
C VAL A 292 26.89 39.81 4.21
N SER A 293 27.20 40.79 5.04
CA SER A 293 27.74 42.07 4.61
C SER A 293 28.83 42.50 5.57
N TRP A 294 29.89 43.07 5.04
CA TRP A 294 30.92 43.75 5.82
C TRP A 294 30.41 45.17 6.06
N LEU A 295 30.36 45.61 7.32
CA LEU A 295 30.12 47.02 7.59
C LEU A 295 31.23 47.83 6.91
N PRO A 296 30.90 48.97 6.28
CA PRO A 296 31.91 49.86 5.72
C PRO A 296 32.86 50.40 6.79
#